data_AF-A0A1G9ZCT5-F1
#
_entry.id   AF-A0A1G9ZCT5-F1
#
_cell.length_a   1.000
_cell.length_b   1.000
_cell.length_c   1.000
_cell.angle_alpha   90.00
_cell.angle_beta   90.00
_cell.angle_gamma   90.00
#
_symmetry.space_group_name_H-M   'P 1'
#
loop_
_entity.id
_entity.type
_entity.pdbx_description
1 polymer ?
#
loop_
_entity_poly.entity_id
_entity_poly.type
_entity_poly.pdbx_seq_one_letter_code
_entity_poly.pdbx_strand_id
1 'polypeptide(L)'
;MKNVYDEIRLFYEEDIEWQPIVRREWVEGFLRQKAWQGVADAELRAMWRNIEMFILYLIHAENDSLDELTAREYSIAVEWLASHIPDYSISIESVRRFFDVLKDFFQYLYSKKAIAGTEEINRAAHEIAGGDTLRLMNIDDSELGIFSEDFDAPALLSDEFGKRVGDTVERLMVKIGSYFQQEQFSNDFDRALYLYTGPFDHVPENEQDEFWLGFWDYFLFDYHLLESDEKPLQHFFDLQYKTLNADERQILQDLLNAQFTVFYISRILGPDWVECIDLFTGAVMKLPYPDFEFNSLKKILFYGHLYSGGVVMLNYVTSVEVSPNLRQRIKDEVLRQKAIYEIQCPEATLTGFFDRHALVVRHTIDVLVTLAKVNVTSAFQLEKEFPVVRDIRTPNEQVALLLDKLAREYGLSCHDLMLVKRIWHDFSQLTVVTIRKPGVWAAAVLFSFAQMNGTDDISPEELAENVGISVTSLKNSRNKLFDVLQLQKFDPRYLSEEGFVLSLFVL
;
A
#
# COMPACT_ATOMS: atom_id res chain seq x y z
N MET A 1 32.92 -43.55 -15.05
CA MET A 1 31.56 -43.57 -14.45
C MET A 1 31.66 -42.75 -13.18
N LYS A 2 31.06 -41.55 -13.13
CA LYS A 2 30.94 -40.77 -11.89
C LYS A 2 30.06 -41.59 -10.94
N ASN A 3 30.55 -42.00 -9.79
CA ASN A 3 29.76 -42.70 -8.76
C ASN A 3 28.90 -41.65 -8.02
N VAL A 4 27.83 -42.05 -7.32
CA VAL A 4 27.00 -41.13 -6.51
C VAL A 4 27.84 -40.28 -5.55
N TYR A 5 28.94 -40.80 -5.02
CA TYR A 5 29.84 -40.04 -4.14
C TYR A 5 30.59 -38.90 -4.85
N ASP A 6 30.82 -39.02 -6.16
CA ASP A 6 31.40 -37.94 -6.96
C ASP A 6 30.36 -36.82 -7.17
N GLU A 7 29.08 -37.16 -7.31
CA GLU A 7 27.98 -36.19 -7.44
C GLU A 7 27.76 -35.41 -6.14
N ILE A 8 27.77 -36.09 -4.99
CA ILE A 8 27.71 -35.45 -3.66
C ILE A 8 28.89 -34.51 -3.47
N ARG A 9 30.10 -34.97 -3.82
CA ARG A 9 31.30 -34.16 -3.66
C ARG A 9 31.23 -32.87 -4.47
N LEU A 10 30.79 -32.94 -5.73
CA LEU A 10 30.65 -31.76 -6.60
C LEU A 10 29.63 -30.77 -6.02
N PHE A 11 28.46 -31.24 -5.60
CA PHE A 11 27.43 -30.40 -5.00
C PHE A 11 27.95 -29.59 -3.79
N TYR A 12 28.65 -30.24 -2.86
CA TYR A 12 29.18 -29.56 -1.67
C TYR A 12 30.49 -28.75 -1.90
N GLU A 13 31.19 -28.93 -3.03
CA GLU A 13 32.45 -28.20 -3.33
C GLU A 13 32.26 -27.06 -4.33
N GLU A 14 31.31 -27.17 -5.27
CA GLU A 14 31.13 -26.22 -6.38
C GLU A 14 29.80 -25.44 -6.32
N ASP A 15 28.74 -25.99 -5.72
CA ASP A 15 27.38 -25.43 -5.84
C ASP A 15 26.85 -24.73 -4.57
N ILE A 16 27.59 -24.76 -3.45
CA ILE A 16 27.14 -24.14 -2.18
C ILE A 16 28.22 -23.18 -1.63
N GLU A 17 27.90 -21.88 -1.58
CA GLU A 17 28.76 -20.85 -0.97
C GLU A 17 28.67 -20.82 0.58
N TRP A 18 27.65 -21.45 1.16
CA TRP A 18 27.32 -21.46 2.60
C TRP A 18 27.48 -22.86 3.22
N GLN A 19 27.48 -22.98 4.55
CA GLN A 19 27.48 -24.30 5.21
C GLN A 19 26.05 -24.83 5.36
N PRO A 20 25.60 -25.82 4.56
CA PRO A 20 24.23 -26.33 4.66
C PRO A 20 24.03 -27.13 5.97
N ILE A 21 22.82 -27.08 6.54
CA ILE A 21 22.44 -27.82 7.76
C ILE A 21 22.78 -29.31 7.63
N VAL A 22 22.43 -29.90 6.47
CA VAL A 22 22.70 -31.29 6.17
C VAL A 22 24.16 -31.43 5.76
N ARG A 23 24.97 -32.02 6.64
CA ARG A 23 26.40 -32.19 6.38
C ARG A 23 26.66 -33.27 5.34
N ARG A 24 27.67 -33.05 4.49
CA ARG A 24 28.14 -34.03 3.50
C ARG A 24 28.40 -35.41 4.10
N GLU A 25 29.05 -35.45 5.26
CA GLU A 25 29.38 -36.70 5.98
C GLU A 25 28.13 -37.52 6.36
N TRP A 26 27.00 -36.87 6.61
CA TRP A 26 25.74 -37.54 6.94
C TRP A 26 25.14 -38.22 5.71
N VAL A 27 25.12 -37.52 4.58
CA VAL A 27 24.61 -38.05 3.31
C VAL A 27 25.47 -39.20 2.82
N GLU A 28 26.80 -39.02 2.79
CA GLU A 28 27.71 -40.09 2.39
C GLU A 28 27.57 -41.31 3.32
N GLY A 29 27.46 -41.08 4.63
CA GLY A 29 27.28 -42.13 5.62
C GLY A 29 25.98 -42.92 5.43
N PHE A 30 24.88 -42.21 5.15
CA PHE A 30 23.58 -42.82 4.84
C PHE A 30 23.64 -43.69 3.58
N LEU A 31 24.16 -43.15 2.48
CA LEU A 31 24.23 -43.86 1.21
C LEU A 31 25.22 -45.05 1.26
N ARG A 32 26.31 -44.97 2.04
CA ARG A 32 27.19 -46.12 2.30
C ARG A 32 26.47 -47.23 3.04
N GLN A 33 25.63 -46.89 4.03
CA GLN A 33 24.83 -47.89 4.73
C GLN A 33 23.82 -48.56 3.79
N LYS A 34 23.16 -47.79 2.93
CA LYS A 34 22.25 -48.34 1.90
C LYS A 34 23.01 -49.22 0.89
N ALA A 35 24.19 -48.81 0.45
CA ALA A 35 25.04 -49.61 -0.42
C ALA A 35 25.44 -50.95 0.23
N TRP A 36 25.77 -50.95 1.52
CA TRP A 36 26.09 -52.16 2.28
C TRP A 36 24.91 -53.11 2.45
N GLN A 37 23.69 -52.57 2.42
CA GLN A 37 22.44 -53.35 2.41
C GLN A 37 22.11 -53.93 1.03
N GLY A 38 22.96 -53.68 0.02
CA GLY A 38 22.82 -54.25 -1.33
C GLY A 38 22.06 -53.37 -2.32
N VAL A 39 21.80 -52.09 -2.00
CA VAL A 39 21.14 -51.14 -2.90
C VAL A 39 22.04 -50.83 -4.10
N ALA A 40 21.47 -50.87 -5.30
CA ALA A 40 22.22 -50.64 -6.55
C ALA A 40 22.57 -49.14 -6.75
N ASP A 41 23.67 -48.87 -7.48
CA ASP A 41 24.16 -47.49 -7.70
C ASP A 41 23.12 -46.54 -8.30
N ALA A 42 22.29 -47.02 -9.23
CA ALA A 42 21.21 -46.21 -9.83
C ALA A 42 20.16 -45.78 -8.80
N GLU A 43 19.86 -46.64 -7.82
CA GLU A 43 18.92 -46.33 -6.76
C GLU A 43 19.55 -45.40 -5.71
N LEU A 44 20.85 -45.56 -5.42
CA LEU A 44 21.60 -44.62 -4.56
C LEU A 44 21.61 -43.21 -5.15
N ARG A 45 21.79 -43.06 -6.48
CA ARG A 45 21.67 -41.75 -7.14
C ARG A 45 20.28 -41.16 -7.05
N ALA A 46 19.24 -41.98 -7.19
CA ALA A 46 17.87 -41.50 -7.05
C ALA A 46 17.56 -41.07 -5.61
N MET A 47 18.10 -41.78 -4.61
CA MET A 47 18.03 -41.34 -3.20
C MET A 47 18.79 -40.03 -3.00
N TRP A 48 20.00 -39.91 -3.54
CA TRP A 48 20.78 -38.68 -3.49
C TRP A 48 20.01 -37.50 -4.09
N ARG A 49 19.41 -37.66 -5.27
CA ARG A 49 18.62 -36.60 -5.91
C ARG A 49 17.49 -36.08 -5.03
N ASN A 50 16.81 -36.95 -4.28
CA ASN A 50 15.75 -36.51 -3.35
C ASN A 50 16.32 -35.73 -2.15
N ILE A 51 17.47 -36.14 -1.63
CA ILE A 51 18.15 -35.43 -0.53
C ILE A 51 18.71 -34.09 -1.03
N GLU A 52 19.32 -34.05 -2.21
CA GLU A 52 19.83 -32.84 -2.86
C GLU A 52 18.72 -31.79 -3.03
N MET A 53 17.58 -32.21 -3.58
CA MET A 53 16.38 -31.37 -3.71
C MET A 53 15.93 -30.79 -2.37
N PHE A 54 15.93 -31.60 -1.31
CA PHE A 54 15.57 -31.14 0.02
C PHE A 54 16.60 -30.15 0.59
N ILE A 55 17.90 -30.37 0.37
CA ILE A 55 18.96 -29.44 0.81
C ILE A 55 18.82 -28.09 0.11
N LEU A 56 18.55 -28.08 -1.20
CA LEU A 56 18.32 -26.85 -1.95
C LEU A 56 17.15 -26.04 -1.38
N TYR A 57 16.05 -26.73 -1.03
CA TYR A 57 14.93 -26.09 -0.35
C TYR A 57 15.33 -25.52 1.02
N LEU A 58 16.06 -26.29 1.84
CA LEU A 58 16.49 -25.84 3.18
C LEU A 58 17.39 -24.59 3.10
N ILE A 59 18.28 -24.52 2.11
CA ILE A 59 19.12 -23.33 1.86
C ILE A 59 18.24 -22.14 1.47
N HIS A 60 17.29 -22.32 0.55
CA HIS A 60 16.37 -21.27 0.13
C HIS A 60 15.49 -20.76 1.30
N ALA A 61 15.06 -21.67 2.18
CA ALA A 61 14.20 -21.34 3.31
C ALA A 61 14.99 -20.81 4.53
N GLU A 62 16.31 -20.67 4.44
CA GLU A 62 17.19 -20.26 5.54
C GLU A 62 16.93 -21.05 6.84
N ASN A 63 16.61 -22.34 6.72
CA ASN A 63 16.43 -23.18 7.88
C ASN A 63 17.78 -23.43 8.57
N ASP A 64 17.79 -23.47 9.90
CA ASP A 64 19.00 -23.70 10.70
C ASP A 64 18.97 -25.05 11.47
N SER A 65 17.82 -25.71 11.54
CA SER A 65 17.61 -26.95 12.29
C SER A 65 16.69 -27.93 11.57
N LEU A 66 17.06 -29.22 11.56
CA LEU A 66 16.18 -30.29 11.04
C LEU A 66 15.11 -30.71 12.06
N ASP A 67 15.32 -30.45 13.35
CA ASP A 67 14.40 -30.84 14.42
C ASP A 67 13.23 -29.85 14.59
N GLU A 68 13.34 -28.66 14.00
CA GLU A 68 12.32 -27.62 14.02
C GLU A 68 11.33 -27.73 12.86
N LEU A 69 11.60 -28.65 11.91
CA LEU A 69 10.78 -28.81 10.72
C LEU A 69 9.40 -29.40 11.04
N THR A 70 8.38 -28.68 10.62
CA THR A 70 6.96 -28.99 10.77
C THR A 70 6.38 -29.63 9.51
N ALA A 71 5.22 -30.30 9.65
CA ALA A 71 4.48 -30.84 8.51
C ALA A 71 4.17 -29.79 7.43
N ARG A 72 3.98 -28.53 7.83
CA ARG A 72 3.74 -27.40 6.93
C ARG A 72 4.97 -27.09 6.07
N GLU A 73 6.16 -27.05 6.66
CA GLU A 73 7.40 -26.80 5.92
C GLU A 73 7.70 -27.91 4.92
N TYR A 74 7.38 -29.17 5.25
CA TYR A 74 7.46 -30.26 4.27
C TYR A 74 6.45 -30.11 3.11
N SER A 75 5.27 -29.54 3.35
CA SER A 75 4.31 -29.22 2.29
C SER A 75 4.85 -28.11 1.37
N ILE A 76 5.38 -27.04 1.97
CA ILE A 76 6.01 -25.92 1.24
C ILE A 76 7.21 -26.42 0.43
N ALA A 77 8.02 -27.33 0.99
CA ALA A 77 9.13 -27.95 0.28
C ALA A 77 8.65 -28.61 -1.02
N VAL A 78 7.60 -29.43 -0.96
CA VAL A 78 7.06 -30.13 -2.13
C VAL A 78 6.54 -29.16 -3.20
N GLU A 79 5.89 -28.07 -2.80
CA GLU A 79 5.41 -27.02 -3.72
C GLU A 79 6.55 -26.21 -4.35
N TRP A 80 7.54 -25.86 -3.54
CA TRP A 80 8.73 -25.13 -4.01
C TRP A 80 9.49 -25.96 -5.04
N LEU A 81 9.68 -27.25 -4.76
CA LEU A 81 10.35 -28.20 -5.67
C LEU A 81 9.65 -28.27 -7.03
N ALA A 82 8.33 -28.28 -7.07
CA ALA A 82 7.57 -28.32 -8.31
C ALA A 82 7.67 -27.06 -9.17
N SER A 83 7.88 -25.92 -8.51
CA SER A 83 7.96 -24.63 -9.17
C SER A 83 9.37 -24.29 -9.64
N HIS A 84 10.40 -24.82 -8.96
CA HIS A 84 11.80 -24.43 -9.16
C HIS A 84 12.69 -25.55 -9.71
N ILE A 85 12.24 -26.81 -9.71
CA ILE A 85 13.00 -27.94 -10.27
C ILE A 85 12.31 -28.43 -11.55
N PRO A 86 12.90 -28.16 -12.74
CA PRO A 86 12.27 -28.44 -14.03
C PRO A 86 11.84 -29.90 -14.23
N ASP A 87 12.54 -30.85 -13.60
CA ASP A 87 12.30 -32.29 -13.74
C ASP A 87 11.41 -32.88 -12.63
N TYR A 88 10.93 -32.06 -11.68
CA TYR A 88 10.07 -32.51 -10.58
C TYR A 88 8.60 -32.21 -10.87
N SER A 89 7.79 -33.26 -11.02
CA SER A 89 6.32 -33.14 -11.13
C SER A 89 5.65 -33.59 -9.85
N ILE A 90 4.68 -32.81 -9.36
CA ILE A 90 3.87 -33.18 -8.20
C ILE A 90 2.91 -34.30 -8.61
N SER A 91 3.18 -35.49 -8.11
CA SER A 91 2.31 -36.66 -8.20
C SER A 91 2.35 -37.39 -6.88
N ILE A 92 1.30 -38.16 -6.56
CA ILE A 92 1.28 -38.91 -5.30
C ILE A 92 2.46 -39.88 -5.18
N GLU A 93 2.92 -40.44 -6.30
CA GLU A 93 4.05 -41.35 -6.36
C GLU A 93 5.38 -40.64 -6.12
N SER A 94 5.60 -39.47 -6.75
CA SER A 94 6.83 -38.69 -6.58
C SER A 94 6.96 -38.13 -5.15
N VAL A 95 5.87 -37.65 -4.56
CA VAL A 95 5.85 -37.12 -3.19
C VAL A 95 6.04 -38.23 -2.15
N ARG A 96 5.41 -39.40 -2.32
CA ARG A 96 5.66 -40.57 -1.46
C ARG A 96 7.11 -41.01 -1.51
N ARG A 97 7.66 -41.12 -2.71
CA ARG A 97 9.07 -41.47 -2.89
C ARG A 97 10.02 -40.48 -2.22
N PHE A 98 9.71 -39.18 -2.31
CA PHE A 98 10.46 -38.14 -1.61
C PHE A 98 10.43 -38.34 -0.10
N PHE A 99 9.24 -38.49 0.50
CA PHE A 99 9.10 -38.75 1.94
C PHE A 99 9.73 -40.07 2.39
N ASP A 100 9.65 -41.13 1.60
CA ASP A 100 10.25 -42.43 1.94
C ASP A 100 11.77 -42.33 2.06
N VAL A 101 12.41 -41.62 1.12
CA VAL A 101 13.86 -41.38 1.17
C VAL A 101 14.23 -40.52 2.38
N LEU A 102 13.48 -39.44 2.63
CA LEU A 102 13.77 -38.57 3.77
C LEU A 102 13.52 -39.26 5.12
N LYS A 103 12.48 -40.07 5.24
CA LYS A 103 12.22 -40.87 6.46
C LYS A 103 13.37 -41.83 6.75
N ASP A 104 13.86 -42.53 5.73
CA ASP A 104 15.02 -43.41 5.86
C ASP A 104 16.28 -42.63 6.26
N PHE A 105 16.46 -41.44 5.70
CA PHE A 105 17.57 -40.55 6.02
C PHE A 105 17.48 -40.02 7.46
N PHE A 106 16.32 -39.55 7.90
CA PHE A 106 16.09 -39.08 9.28
C PHE A 106 16.27 -40.21 10.28
N GLN A 107 15.80 -41.42 9.96
CA GLN A 107 16.01 -42.59 10.81
C GLN A 107 17.51 -42.93 10.95
N TYR A 108 18.27 -42.78 9.87
CA TYR A 108 19.73 -42.90 9.93
C TYR A 108 20.35 -41.84 10.85
N LEU A 109 20.00 -40.56 10.68
CA LEU A 109 20.49 -39.46 11.51
C LEU A 109 20.16 -39.66 12.99
N TYR A 110 18.93 -40.06 13.30
CA TYR A 110 18.48 -40.35 14.65
C TYR A 110 19.28 -41.49 15.28
N SER A 111 19.56 -42.57 14.52
CA SER A 111 20.41 -43.67 15.00
C SER A 111 21.85 -43.23 15.32
N LYS A 112 22.32 -42.14 14.71
CA LYS A 112 23.62 -41.51 14.95
C LYS A 112 23.56 -40.39 15.99
N LYS A 113 22.38 -40.11 16.56
CA LYS A 113 22.12 -39.00 17.49
C LYS A 113 22.44 -37.63 16.89
N ALA A 114 22.29 -37.49 15.58
CA ALA A 114 22.50 -36.24 14.86
C ALA A 114 21.27 -35.31 14.89
N ILE A 115 20.09 -35.87 15.15
CA ILE A 115 18.80 -35.17 15.34
C ILE A 115 18.09 -35.75 16.57
N ALA A 116 17.14 -34.99 17.13
CA ALA A 116 16.39 -35.32 18.34
C ALA A 116 15.23 -36.29 18.10
N GLY A 117 14.61 -36.29 16.92
CA GLY A 117 13.46 -37.17 16.65
C GLY A 117 13.11 -37.36 15.17
N THR A 118 12.19 -38.29 14.90
CA THR A 118 11.67 -38.57 13.55
C THR A 118 10.14 -38.50 13.49
N GLU A 119 9.49 -38.06 14.56
CA GLU A 119 8.03 -38.06 14.67
C GLU A 119 7.39 -37.11 13.65
N GLU A 120 7.94 -35.89 13.50
CA GLU A 120 7.37 -34.86 12.63
C GLU A 120 7.42 -35.24 11.14
N ILE A 121 8.53 -35.80 10.67
CA ILE A 121 8.61 -36.26 9.27
C ILE A 121 7.66 -37.43 8.98
N ASN A 122 7.46 -38.32 9.97
CA ASN A 122 6.50 -39.41 9.85
C ASN A 122 5.06 -38.89 9.82
N ARG A 123 4.75 -37.89 10.66
CA ARG A 123 3.46 -37.20 10.69
C ARG A 123 3.19 -36.51 9.36
N ALA A 124 4.13 -35.71 8.87
CA ALA A 124 4.05 -35.00 7.60
C ALA A 124 3.80 -35.94 6.41
N ALA A 125 4.56 -37.05 6.32
CA ALA A 125 4.38 -38.04 5.27
C ALA A 125 2.97 -38.67 5.30
N HIS A 126 2.43 -38.92 6.49
CA HIS A 126 1.08 -39.49 6.64
C HIS A 126 -0.01 -38.46 6.29
N GLU A 127 0.13 -37.22 6.76
CA GLU A 127 -0.85 -36.16 6.51
C GLU A 127 -0.91 -35.75 5.04
N ILE A 128 0.26 -35.59 4.40
CA ILE A 128 0.37 -35.06 3.04
C ILE A 128 0.13 -36.14 1.98
N ALA A 129 0.69 -37.34 2.19
CA ALA A 129 0.75 -38.38 1.16
C ALA A 129 0.15 -39.73 1.59
N GLY A 130 -0.51 -39.82 2.75
CA GLY A 130 -1.08 -41.06 3.28
C GLY A 130 -2.39 -41.53 2.62
N GLY A 131 -3.17 -40.61 2.01
CA GLY A 131 -4.45 -40.92 1.36
C GLY A 131 -4.35 -41.27 -0.14
N ASP A 132 -5.48 -41.36 -0.85
CA ASP A 132 -5.51 -41.59 -2.31
C ASP A 132 -5.30 -40.31 -3.15
N THR A 133 -5.32 -39.15 -2.49
CA THR A 133 -5.08 -37.83 -3.07
C THR A 133 -4.04 -37.10 -2.23
N LEU A 134 -3.17 -36.32 -2.87
CA LEU A 134 -2.24 -35.45 -2.17
C LEU A 134 -3.01 -34.38 -1.39
N ARG A 135 -2.68 -34.24 -0.11
CA ARG A 135 -3.16 -33.19 0.77
C ARG A 135 -1.99 -32.28 1.09
N LEU A 136 -1.52 -31.58 0.06
CA LEU A 136 -0.66 -30.43 0.31
C LEU A 136 -1.52 -29.45 1.10
N MET A 137 -0.98 -28.98 2.22
CA MET A 137 -1.63 -27.94 2.99
C MET A 137 -1.68 -26.72 2.06
N ASN A 138 -2.87 -26.43 1.51
CA ASN A 138 -3.06 -25.24 0.69
C ASN A 138 -2.55 -24.04 1.48
N ILE A 139 -1.91 -23.09 0.79
CA ILE A 139 -1.58 -21.76 1.31
C ILE A 139 -2.83 -20.99 1.77
N ASP A 140 -4.03 -21.53 1.55
CA ASP A 140 -5.30 -20.97 1.96
C ASP A 140 -6.01 -21.84 3.04
N ASP A 141 -6.40 -21.17 4.13
CA ASP A 141 -7.47 -21.49 5.09
C ASP A 141 -7.19 -22.09 6.48
N SER A 142 -5.95 -22.37 6.93
CA SER A 142 -5.75 -22.54 8.37
C SER A 142 -4.32 -22.32 8.84
N GLU A 143 -4.01 -21.09 9.21
CA GLU A 143 -3.27 -20.74 10.42
C GLU A 143 -3.19 -19.22 10.48
N LEU A 144 -4.10 -18.66 11.28
CA LEU A 144 -3.98 -17.43 12.05
C LEU A 144 -2.88 -16.50 11.52
N GLY A 145 -3.27 -15.47 10.77
CA GLY A 145 -2.43 -14.30 10.63
C GLY A 145 -1.96 -13.84 12.01
N ILE A 146 -0.87 -13.07 12.04
CA ILE A 146 -0.24 -12.48 13.24
C ILE A 146 -1.28 -11.91 14.25
N PHE A 147 -2.46 -11.51 13.76
CA PHE A 147 -3.60 -10.98 14.52
C PHE A 147 -4.87 -11.82 14.41
N SER A 148 -4.87 -13.07 14.87
CA SER A 148 -6.13 -13.79 15.05
C SER A 148 -6.98 -13.20 16.19
N GLU A 149 -8.31 -13.27 16.08
CA GLU A 149 -9.30 -12.67 17.02
C GLU A 149 -9.14 -13.07 18.51
N ASP A 150 -8.31 -14.06 18.84
CA ASP A 150 -7.98 -14.51 20.20
C ASP A 150 -6.55 -14.10 20.67
N PHE A 151 -5.94 -13.05 20.12
CA PHE A 151 -4.55 -12.68 20.48
C PHE A 151 -4.47 -11.76 21.71
N ASP A 152 -3.84 -12.28 22.76
CA ASP A 152 -3.65 -11.60 24.05
C ASP A 152 -2.60 -10.47 23.91
N ALA A 153 -2.97 -9.23 24.26
CA ALA A 153 -2.11 -8.04 24.19
C ALA A 153 -0.68 -8.17 24.81
N PRO A 154 -0.39 -9.07 25.77
CA PRO A 154 0.97 -9.31 26.26
C PRO A 154 1.92 -10.00 25.25
N ALA A 155 1.42 -10.68 24.22
CA ALA A 155 2.26 -11.42 23.24
C ALA A 155 2.90 -10.50 22.18
N LEU A 156 2.32 -9.31 21.96
CA LEU A 156 2.90 -8.20 21.17
C LEU A 156 4.22 -7.68 21.75
N LEU A 157 4.52 -7.99 23.01
CA LEU A 157 5.69 -7.50 23.75
C LEU A 157 6.83 -8.53 23.83
N SER A 158 6.74 -9.67 23.15
CA SER A 158 7.91 -10.55 23.02
C SER A 158 8.84 -9.99 21.94
N ASP A 159 10.12 -9.82 22.29
CA ASP A 159 11.13 -9.25 21.38
C ASP A 159 11.21 -9.99 20.04
N GLU A 160 10.97 -11.31 20.04
CA GLU A 160 10.96 -12.15 18.84
C GLU A 160 9.76 -11.89 17.93
N PHE A 161 8.55 -11.69 18.49
CA PHE A 161 7.35 -11.40 17.72
C PHE A 161 7.40 -9.99 17.12
N GLY A 162 7.80 -8.99 17.92
CA GLY A 162 7.98 -7.62 17.44
C GLY A 162 9.01 -7.54 16.32
N LYS A 163 10.11 -8.29 16.45
CA LYS A 163 11.13 -8.40 15.39
C LYS A 163 10.57 -9.05 14.12
N ARG A 164 9.83 -10.16 14.22
CA ARG A 164 9.23 -10.82 13.05
C ARG A 164 8.22 -9.91 12.32
N VAL A 165 7.39 -9.18 13.06
CA VAL A 165 6.48 -8.18 12.47
C VAL A 165 7.29 -7.08 11.77
N GLY A 166 8.28 -6.52 12.45
CA GLY A 166 9.18 -5.49 11.90
C GLY A 166 9.86 -5.93 10.60
N ASP A 167 10.49 -7.10 10.60
CA ASP A 167 11.17 -7.67 9.43
C ASP A 167 10.19 -7.91 8.26
N THR A 168 8.95 -8.30 8.57
CA THR A 168 7.92 -8.53 7.53
C THR A 168 7.40 -7.21 6.96
N VAL A 169 7.17 -6.20 7.80
CA VAL A 169 6.83 -4.84 7.37
C VAL A 169 7.94 -4.28 6.48
N GLU A 170 9.20 -4.40 6.89
CA GLU A 170 10.35 -3.89 6.11
C GLU A 170 10.42 -4.54 4.72
N ARG A 171 10.33 -5.89 4.64
CA ARG A 171 10.29 -6.60 3.36
C ARG A 171 9.11 -6.18 2.49
N LEU A 172 7.92 -6.02 3.08
CA LEU A 172 6.73 -5.57 2.36
C LEU A 172 6.92 -4.15 1.80
N MET A 173 7.46 -3.23 2.60
CA MET A 173 7.74 -1.86 2.17
C MET A 173 8.78 -1.79 1.06
N VAL A 174 9.82 -2.65 1.07
CA VAL A 174 10.79 -2.77 -0.03
C VAL A 174 10.12 -3.24 -1.32
N LYS A 175 9.20 -4.22 -1.25
CA LYS A 175 8.44 -4.70 -2.40
C LYS A 175 7.51 -3.63 -2.96
N ILE A 176 6.78 -2.92 -2.09
CA ILE A 176 5.90 -1.81 -2.46
C ILE A 176 6.72 -0.69 -3.11
N GLY A 177 7.83 -0.28 -2.50
CA GLY A 177 8.72 0.73 -3.05
C GLY A 177 9.24 0.37 -4.43
N SER A 178 9.74 -0.86 -4.60
CA SER A 178 10.21 -1.37 -5.89
C SER A 178 9.12 -1.41 -6.97
N TYR A 179 7.86 -1.66 -6.56
CA TYR A 179 6.73 -1.67 -7.47
C TYR A 179 6.38 -0.27 -7.99
N PHE A 180 6.31 0.73 -7.11
CA PHE A 180 5.97 2.10 -7.48
C PHE A 180 7.13 2.90 -8.10
N GLN A 181 8.36 2.36 -8.09
CA GLN A 181 9.50 2.93 -8.81
C GLN A 181 9.50 2.62 -10.32
N GLN A 182 8.56 1.83 -10.83
CA GLN A 182 8.44 1.51 -12.26
C GLN A 182 8.03 2.75 -13.07
N GLU A 183 8.51 2.88 -14.32
CA GLU A 183 8.27 4.05 -15.18
C GLU A 183 6.79 4.43 -15.33
N GLN A 184 5.89 3.45 -15.28
CA GLN A 184 4.44 3.69 -15.40
C GLN A 184 3.87 4.56 -14.28
N PHE A 185 4.51 4.62 -13.11
CA PHE A 185 4.08 5.42 -11.96
C PHE A 185 4.86 6.73 -11.81
N SER A 186 5.74 7.09 -12.75
CA SER A 186 6.56 8.31 -12.64
C SER A 186 5.70 9.56 -12.50
N ASN A 187 4.65 9.69 -13.32
CA ASN A 187 3.73 10.83 -13.26
C ASN A 187 2.96 10.88 -11.93
N ASP A 188 2.59 9.72 -11.40
CA ASP A 188 1.93 9.62 -10.09
C ASP A 188 2.86 10.06 -8.97
N PHE A 189 4.11 9.63 -9.00
CA PHE A 189 5.11 10.00 -8.02
C PHE A 189 5.43 11.51 -8.07
N ASP A 190 5.60 12.06 -9.27
CA ASP A 190 5.86 13.49 -9.48
C ASP A 190 4.69 14.36 -8.98
N ARG A 191 3.45 13.98 -9.32
CA ARG A 191 2.24 14.67 -8.82
C ARG A 191 2.12 14.53 -7.30
N ALA A 192 2.31 13.33 -6.76
CA ALA A 192 2.24 13.10 -5.33
C ALA A 192 3.26 13.96 -4.57
N LEU A 193 4.50 14.02 -5.06
CA LEU A 193 5.56 14.81 -4.45
C LEU A 193 5.22 16.31 -4.49
N TYR A 194 4.77 16.81 -5.65
CA TYR A 194 4.32 18.20 -5.81
C TYR A 194 3.20 18.56 -4.82
N LEU A 195 2.20 17.69 -4.68
CA LEU A 195 1.10 17.88 -3.75
C LEU A 195 1.57 17.84 -2.29
N TYR A 196 2.46 16.91 -1.95
CA TYR A 196 2.97 16.74 -0.59
C TYR A 196 3.82 17.93 -0.14
N THR A 197 4.70 18.45 -1.00
CA THR A 197 5.53 19.62 -0.66
C THR A 197 4.73 20.93 -0.69
N GLY A 198 3.64 20.97 -1.45
CA GLY A 198 2.88 22.21 -1.65
C GLY A 198 3.66 23.26 -2.45
N PRO A 199 3.10 24.49 -2.58
CA PRO A 199 3.58 25.50 -3.54
C PRO A 199 4.88 26.23 -3.13
N PHE A 200 5.41 25.99 -1.93
CA PHE A 200 6.53 26.78 -1.40
C PHE A 200 7.77 25.97 -1.01
N ASP A 201 7.68 24.65 -0.92
CA ASP A 201 8.77 23.84 -0.37
C ASP A 201 9.40 22.89 -1.37
N HIS A 202 10.70 22.69 -1.21
CA HIS A 202 11.47 21.63 -1.87
C HIS A 202 11.74 20.58 -0.79
N VAL A 203 12.11 19.36 -1.20
CA VAL A 203 12.55 18.34 -0.25
C VAL A 203 13.61 18.95 0.67
N PRO A 204 13.37 19.04 1.98
CA PRO A 204 14.27 19.75 2.88
C PRO A 204 15.64 19.04 2.90
N GLU A 205 16.72 19.82 2.79
CA GLU A 205 18.09 19.26 2.80
C GLU A 205 18.44 18.67 4.18
N ASN A 206 17.84 19.21 5.24
CA ASN A 206 17.91 18.68 6.61
C ASN A 206 16.67 17.81 6.85
N GLU A 207 16.78 16.73 7.63
CA GLU A 207 15.64 15.88 8.01
C GLU A 207 14.99 15.10 6.84
N GLN A 208 15.80 14.72 5.84
CA GLN A 208 15.34 13.93 4.68
C GLN A 208 14.64 12.63 5.08
N ASP A 209 15.10 11.94 6.12
CA ASP A 209 14.51 10.67 6.55
C ASP A 209 13.08 10.84 7.07
N GLU A 210 12.81 11.88 7.87
CA GLU A 210 11.47 12.19 8.39
C GLU A 210 10.53 12.61 7.25
N PHE A 211 11.04 13.45 6.32
CA PHE A 211 10.31 13.84 5.13
C PHE A 211 9.85 12.62 4.32
N TRP A 212 10.76 11.69 4.00
CA TRP A 212 10.44 10.53 3.17
C TRP A 212 9.50 9.55 3.88
N LEU A 213 9.64 9.35 5.19
CA LEU A 213 8.70 8.54 5.95
C LEU A 213 7.28 9.12 5.89
N GLY A 214 7.14 10.44 6.04
CA GLY A 214 5.84 11.10 5.90
C GLY A 214 5.28 11.14 4.50
N PHE A 215 6.16 11.30 3.50
CA PHE A 215 5.77 11.19 2.11
C PHE A 215 5.23 9.80 1.78
N TRP A 216 5.89 8.72 2.22
CA TRP A 216 5.42 7.35 1.99
C TRP A 216 4.11 7.04 2.73
N ASP A 217 3.93 7.55 3.95
CA ASP A 217 2.66 7.46 4.67
C ASP A 217 1.52 8.17 3.90
N TYR A 218 1.78 9.36 3.35
CA TYR A 218 0.79 10.03 2.49
C TYR A 218 0.58 9.25 1.17
N PHE A 219 1.64 8.90 0.46
CA PHE A 219 1.55 8.29 -0.86
C PHE A 219 0.81 6.96 -0.81
N LEU A 220 1.09 6.09 0.16
CA LEU A 220 0.47 4.78 0.20
C LEU A 220 -1.01 4.80 0.60
N PHE A 221 -1.38 5.71 1.52
CA PHE A 221 -2.69 5.67 2.18
C PHE A 221 -3.67 6.77 1.74
N ASP A 222 -3.17 7.91 1.26
CA ASP A 222 -3.98 9.10 0.99
C ASP A 222 -3.95 9.53 -0.49
N TYR A 223 -2.86 9.25 -1.22
CA TYR A 223 -2.76 9.57 -2.64
C TYR A 223 -3.74 8.71 -3.48
N HIS A 224 -4.18 9.24 -4.60
CA HIS A 224 -5.02 8.54 -5.57
C HIS A 224 -4.32 8.50 -6.93
N LEU A 225 -4.18 7.30 -7.48
CA LEU A 225 -3.53 7.08 -8.77
C LEU A 225 -4.28 7.79 -9.89
N LEU A 226 -3.54 8.40 -10.83
CA LEU A 226 -4.08 9.18 -11.94
C LEU A 226 -5.08 8.39 -12.79
N GLU A 227 -4.75 7.13 -13.12
CA GLU A 227 -5.55 6.33 -14.03
C GLU A 227 -6.77 5.66 -13.37
N SER A 228 -6.61 5.09 -12.17
CA SER A 228 -7.66 4.29 -11.52
C SER A 228 -8.43 5.04 -10.42
N ASP A 229 -7.91 6.16 -9.91
CA ASP A 229 -8.42 6.84 -8.72
C ASP A 229 -8.41 5.96 -7.46
N GLU A 230 -7.60 4.91 -7.43
CA GLU A 230 -7.39 4.02 -6.29
C GLU A 230 -6.22 4.49 -5.43
N LYS A 231 -6.25 4.16 -4.14
CA LYS A 231 -5.10 4.32 -3.25
C LYS A 231 -3.98 3.35 -3.66
N PRO A 232 -2.69 3.77 -3.69
CA PRO A 232 -1.58 2.89 -4.07
C PRO A 232 -1.53 1.58 -3.29
N LEU A 233 -1.82 1.60 -1.99
CA LEU A 233 -1.84 0.38 -1.20
C LEU A 233 -2.92 -0.62 -1.65
N GLN A 234 -4.12 -0.13 -1.97
CA GLN A 234 -5.23 -0.94 -2.51
C GLN A 234 -4.86 -1.50 -3.88
N HIS A 235 -4.30 -0.66 -4.75
CA HIS A 235 -3.85 -1.05 -6.08
C HIS A 235 -2.78 -2.16 -6.02
N PHE A 236 -1.80 -2.00 -5.13
CA PHE A 236 -0.76 -3.01 -4.91
C PHE A 236 -1.35 -4.31 -4.37
N PHE A 237 -2.28 -4.23 -3.42
CA PHE A 237 -2.98 -5.40 -2.90
C PHE A 237 -3.68 -6.17 -4.02
N ASP A 238 -4.52 -5.52 -4.83
CA ASP A 238 -5.32 -6.21 -5.85
C ASP A 238 -4.46 -6.91 -6.92
N LEU A 239 -3.31 -6.33 -7.28
CA LEU A 239 -2.43 -6.87 -8.32
C LEU A 239 -1.36 -7.83 -7.81
N GLN A 240 -0.86 -7.64 -6.59
CA GLN A 240 0.24 -8.43 -6.03
C GLN A 240 -0.17 -9.40 -4.94
N TYR A 241 -1.45 -9.45 -4.53
CA TYR A 241 -1.92 -10.34 -3.45
C TYR A 241 -1.37 -11.78 -3.56
N LYS A 242 -1.40 -12.35 -4.76
CA LYS A 242 -0.97 -13.73 -5.03
C LYS A 242 0.54 -13.94 -4.94
N THR A 243 1.35 -12.90 -5.12
CA THR A 243 2.82 -12.97 -5.07
C THR A 243 3.36 -12.77 -3.64
N LEU A 244 2.52 -12.30 -2.73
CA LEU A 244 2.83 -12.11 -1.31
C LEU A 244 2.66 -13.41 -0.52
N ASN A 245 3.47 -13.56 0.54
CA ASN A 245 3.30 -14.63 1.53
C ASN A 245 2.17 -14.31 2.53
N ALA A 246 1.79 -15.27 3.38
CA ALA A 246 0.66 -15.12 4.30
C ALA A 246 0.84 -13.98 5.32
N ASP A 247 2.05 -13.83 5.89
CA ASP A 247 2.35 -12.78 6.86
C ASP A 247 2.27 -11.39 6.20
N GLU A 248 2.81 -11.26 4.98
CA GLU A 248 2.74 -10.04 4.16
C GLU A 248 1.30 -9.70 3.78
N ARG A 249 0.49 -10.69 3.41
CA ARG A 249 -0.94 -10.48 3.09
C ARG A 249 -1.71 -9.99 4.30
N GLN A 250 -1.49 -10.58 5.47
CA GLN A 250 -2.16 -10.17 6.70
C GLN A 250 -1.78 -8.73 7.06
N ILE A 251 -0.48 -8.42 7.08
CA ILE A 251 -0.01 -7.06 7.36
C ILE A 251 -0.61 -6.09 6.34
N LEU A 252 -0.59 -6.42 5.05
CA LEU A 252 -1.16 -5.56 4.02
C LEU A 252 -2.68 -5.35 4.20
N GLN A 253 -3.44 -6.38 4.57
CA GLN A 253 -4.86 -6.25 4.92
C GLN A 253 -5.08 -5.34 6.12
N ASP A 254 -4.22 -5.45 7.13
CA ASP A 254 -4.29 -4.58 8.30
C ASP A 254 -3.95 -3.13 7.95
N LEU A 255 -2.94 -2.91 7.08
CA LEU A 255 -2.63 -1.57 6.56
C LEU A 255 -3.81 -0.99 5.76
N LEU A 256 -4.50 -1.78 4.94
CA LEU A 256 -5.69 -1.31 4.20
C LEU A 256 -6.83 -0.84 5.11
N ASN A 257 -6.91 -1.35 6.34
CA ASN A 257 -7.89 -0.93 7.33
C ASN A 257 -7.47 0.29 8.15
N ALA A 258 -6.24 0.81 7.94
CA ALA A 258 -5.76 1.97 8.65
C ALA A 258 -6.49 3.25 8.20
N GLN A 259 -6.81 4.10 9.17
CA GLN A 259 -7.56 5.34 8.92
C GLN A 259 -6.73 6.55 9.33
N PHE A 260 -6.75 7.58 8.49
CA PHE A 260 -6.15 8.86 8.81
C PHE A 260 -6.83 9.46 10.04
N THR A 261 -6.06 9.62 11.11
CA THR A 261 -6.55 10.05 12.42
C THR A 261 -5.72 11.20 12.93
N VAL A 262 -6.38 12.22 13.48
CA VAL A 262 -5.73 13.34 14.18
C VAL A 262 -6.10 13.26 15.66
N PHE A 263 -5.12 13.14 16.54
CA PHE A 263 -5.36 12.83 17.95
C PHE A 263 -4.34 13.50 18.89
N TYR A 264 -4.63 13.50 20.18
CA TYR A 264 -3.73 14.00 21.21
C TYR A 264 -3.76 13.13 22.45
N ILE A 265 -2.67 13.13 23.21
CA ILE A 265 -2.58 12.39 24.47
C ILE A 265 -3.38 13.12 25.56
N SER A 266 -4.34 12.40 26.15
CA SER A 266 -5.17 12.86 27.25
C SER A 266 -4.55 12.54 28.62
N ARG A 267 -4.14 11.28 28.81
CA ARG A 267 -3.52 10.79 30.05
C ARG A 267 -2.54 9.66 29.79
N ILE A 268 -1.57 9.52 30.70
CA ILE A 268 -0.63 8.40 30.72
C ILE A 268 -1.26 7.32 31.61
N LEU A 269 -1.41 6.11 31.08
CA LEU A 269 -2.05 4.99 31.78
C LEU A 269 -1.03 4.13 32.55
N GLY A 270 0.23 4.14 32.12
CA GLY A 270 1.33 3.38 32.73
C GLY A 270 2.66 3.66 32.01
N PRO A 271 3.70 2.84 32.25
CA PRO A 271 4.98 2.98 31.57
C PRO A 271 4.88 2.71 30.06
N ASP A 272 3.99 1.79 29.66
CA ASP A 272 3.95 1.31 28.26
C ASP A 272 2.76 1.86 27.45
N TRP A 273 1.82 2.57 28.09
CA TRP A 273 0.54 2.94 27.46
C TRP A 273 0.09 4.36 27.75
N VAL A 274 -0.44 5.00 26.72
CA VAL A 274 -1.12 6.30 26.79
C VAL A 274 -2.56 6.20 26.29
N GLU A 275 -3.41 7.05 26.87
CA GLU A 275 -4.76 7.29 26.34
C GLU A 275 -4.73 8.52 25.44
N CYS A 276 -5.20 8.31 24.22
CA CYS A 276 -5.34 9.33 23.20
C CYS A 276 -6.82 9.61 22.91
N ILE A 277 -7.11 10.83 22.46
CA ILE A 277 -8.44 11.26 22.04
C ILE A 277 -8.35 11.74 20.60
N ASP A 278 -9.19 11.19 19.74
CA ASP A 278 -9.43 11.68 18.39
C ASP A 278 -10.01 13.11 18.44
N LEU A 279 -9.35 14.05 17.76
CA LEU A 279 -9.69 15.46 17.76
C LEU A 279 -11.12 15.71 17.24
N PHE A 280 -11.56 14.96 16.25
CA PHE A 280 -12.81 15.18 15.54
C PHE A 280 -13.96 14.39 16.13
N THR A 281 -13.78 13.08 16.34
CA THR A 281 -14.83 12.18 16.82
C THR A 281 -14.93 12.18 18.34
N GLY A 282 -13.86 12.53 19.06
CA GLY A 282 -13.77 12.40 20.51
C GLY A 282 -13.64 10.95 20.99
N ALA A 283 -13.44 10.00 20.07
CA ALA A 283 -13.21 8.60 20.40
C ALA A 283 -11.94 8.47 21.25
N VAL A 284 -12.01 7.59 22.26
CA VAL A 284 -10.89 7.30 23.15
C VAL A 284 -10.19 6.04 22.65
N MET A 285 -8.87 6.15 22.52
CA MET A 285 -8.00 5.11 21.97
C MET A 285 -6.80 4.91 22.90
N LYS A 286 -6.28 3.68 22.96
CA LYS A 286 -5.07 3.34 23.71
C LYS A 286 -3.96 3.08 22.72
N LEU A 287 -2.83 3.76 22.89
CA LEU A 287 -1.64 3.58 22.07
C LEU A 287 -0.42 3.30 22.95
N PRO A 288 0.61 2.64 22.40
CA PRO A 288 1.90 2.50 23.08
C PRO A 288 2.47 3.87 23.49
N TYR A 289 3.19 3.90 24.61
CA TYR A 289 3.85 5.12 25.07
C TYR A 289 4.93 5.53 24.05
N PRO A 290 4.86 6.76 23.49
CA PRO A 290 5.86 7.20 22.54
C PRO A 290 7.12 7.70 23.26
N ASP A 291 8.31 7.47 22.68
CA ASP A 291 9.60 7.87 23.25
C ASP A 291 9.81 9.40 23.24
N PHE A 292 9.04 10.14 24.04
CA PHE A 292 9.10 11.60 24.17
C PHE A 292 9.31 12.06 25.62
N GLU A 293 9.90 13.25 25.77
CA GLU A 293 10.04 13.92 27.08
C GLU A 293 8.67 14.30 27.69
N PHE A 294 8.45 13.87 28.94
CA PHE A 294 7.18 13.95 29.69
C PHE A 294 6.51 15.34 29.75
N ASN A 295 7.28 16.42 29.73
CA ASN A 295 6.78 17.79 29.97
C ASN A 295 6.09 18.43 28.75
N SER A 296 6.27 17.85 27.56
CA SER A 296 5.78 18.38 26.28
C SER A 296 4.47 17.72 25.82
N LEU A 297 4.20 16.50 26.29
CA LEU A 297 3.15 15.60 25.76
C LEU A 297 1.74 16.19 25.69
N LYS A 298 1.34 17.06 26.62
CA LYS A 298 -0.02 17.67 26.62
C LYS A 298 -0.22 18.69 25.49
N LYS A 299 0.86 19.22 24.93
CA LYS A 299 0.86 20.22 23.87
C LYS A 299 1.16 19.63 22.52
N ILE A 300 1.24 18.32 22.38
CA ILE A 300 1.50 17.69 21.09
C ILE A 300 0.17 17.30 20.45
N LEU A 301 0.05 17.55 19.15
CA LEU A 301 -0.98 17.01 18.28
C LEU A 301 -0.31 16.01 17.35
N PHE A 302 -0.93 14.85 17.19
CA PHE A 302 -0.46 13.77 16.35
C PHE A 302 -1.40 13.59 15.17
N TYR A 303 -0.85 13.23 14.02
CA TYR A 303 -1.64 12.80 12.88
C TYR A 303 -0.91 11.75 12.04
N GLY A 304 -1.67 10.83 11.46
CA GLY A 304 -1.16 9.70 10.68
C GLY A 304 -2.20 8.58 10.59
N HIS A 305 -1.80 7.42 10.08
CA HIS A 305 -2.70 6.28 9.91
C HIS A 305 -2.67 5.33 11.12
N LEU A 306 -3.85 5.04 11.64
CA LEU A 306 -4.02 4.12 12.77
C LEU A 306 -4.91 2.95 12.41
N TYR A 307 -4.53 1.76 12.89
CA TYR A 307 -5.35 0.55 12.79
C TYR A 307 -6.33 0.43 13.97
N SER A 308 -7.51 -0.14 13.69
CA SER A 308 -8.63 -0.30 14.64
C SER A 308 -8.31 -1.13 15.90
N GLY A 309 -7.21 -1.88 15.91
CA GLY A 309 -6.69 -2.61 17.08
C GLY A 309 -5.84 -1.78 18.05
N GLY A 310 -5.55 -0.51 17.76
CA GLY A 310 -4.73 0.36 18.63
C GLY A 310 -3.22 0.09 18.60
N VAL A 311 -2.76 -0.73 17.64
CA VAL A 311 -1.34 -0.96 17.36
C VAL A 311 -0.98 -0.21 16.08
N VAL A 312 0.07 0.62 16.16
CA VAL A 312 0.61 1.36 15.01
C VAL A 312 1.47 0.38 14.21
N MET A 313 1.03 0.02 13.00
CA MET A 313 1.71 -0.99 12.16
C MET A 313 2.81 -0.40 11.26
N LEU A 314 2.73 0.90 10.97
CA LEU A 314 3.81 1.65 10.30
C LEU A 314 4.28 2.75 11.22
N ASN A 315 5.59 2.80 11.45
CA ASN A 315 6.28 3.64 12.42
C ASN A 315 6.24 5.16 12.15
N TYR A 316 5.25 5.68 11.41
CA TYR A 316 5.19 7.10 11.10
C TYR A 316 3.89 7.76 11.52
N VAL A 317 3.96 8.44 12.67
CA VAL A 317 2.94 9.40 13.13
C VAL A 317 3.66 10.73 13.26
N THR A 318 3.19 11.75 12.53
CA THR A 318 3.75 13.09 12.64
C THR A 318 3.28 13.72 13.94
N SER A 319 4.19 14.44 14.61
CA SER A 319 3.92 15.10 15.88
C SER A 319 4.27 16.58 15.78
N VAL A 320 3.36 17.45 16.21
CA VAL A 320 3.54 18.91 16.17
C VAL A 320 3.13 19.56 17.48
N GLU A 321 3.87 20.58 17.92
CA GLU A 321 3.52 21.34 19.11
C GLU A 321 2.38 22.34 18.83
N VAL A 322 1.25 22.12 19.49
CA VAL A 322 0.00 22.84 19.29
C VAL A 322 -0.65 23.18 20.64
N SER A 323 -0.89 24.47 20.87
CA SER A 323 -1.65 24.93 22.03
C SER A 323 -3.13 24.47 21.98
N PRO A 324 -3.84 24.35 23.11
CA PRO A 324 -5.25 23.95 23.11
C PRO A 324 -6.16 24.83 22.23
N ASN A 325 -5.89 26.14 22.18
CA ASN A 325 -6.64 27.06 21.33
C ASN A 325 -6.35 26.83 19.84
N LEU A 326 -5.09 26.57 19.48
CA LEU A 326 -4.72 26.25 18.10
C LEU A 326 -5.28 24.89 17.68
N ARG A 327 -5.33 23.92 18.60
CA ARG A 327 -5.96 22.61 18.36
C ARG A 327 -7.45 22.75 18.04
N GLN A 328 -8.18 23.57 18.81
CA GLN A 328 -9.58 23.85 18.51
C GLN A 328 -9.73 24.56 17.16
N ARG A 329 -8.83 25.49 16.85
CA ARG A 329 -8.82 26.20 15.57
C ARG A 329 -8.57 25.28 14.39
N ILE A 330 -7.63 24.33 14.49
CA ILE A 330 -7.39 23.28 13.49
C ILE A 330 -8.68 22.48 13.27
N LYS A 331 -9.34 22.05 14.35
CA LYS A 331 -10.61 21.31 14.27
C LYS A 331 -11.67 22.12 13.50
N ASP A 332 -11.86 23.38 13.86
CA ASP A 332 -12.87 24.24 13.24
C ASP A 332 -12.57 24.49 11.75
N GLU A 333 -11.30 24.63 11.39
CA GLU A 333 -10.87 24.84 10.00
C GLU A 333 -11.09 23.60 9.14
N VAL A 334 -10.74 22.42 9.64
CA VAL A 334 -10.95 21.15 8.92
C VAL A 334 -12.44 20.84 8.77
N LEU A 335 -13.26 21.13 9.79
CA LEU A 335 -14.72 20.99 9.66
C LEU A 335 -15.31 21.96 8.63
N ARG A 336 -14.73 23.16 8.50
CA ARG A 336 -15.09 24.13 7.46
C ARG A 336 -14.68 23.63 6.06
N GLN A 337 -13.51 23.02 5.92
CA GLN A 337 -13.08 22.39 4.67
C GLN A 337 -13.99 21.23 4.27
N LYS A 338 -14.39 20.41 5.23
CA LYS A 338 -15.40 19.38 5.01
C LYS A 338 -16.72 19.97 4.53
N ALA A 339 -17.18 21.10 5.11
CA ALA A 339 -18.38 21.79 4.65
C ALA A 339 -18.25 22.37 3.22
N ILE A 340 -17.05 22.80 2.83
CA ILE A 340 -16.75 23.21 1.45
C ILE A 340 -16.86 21.99 0.51
N TYR A 341 -16.31 20.84 0.91
CA TYR A 341 -16.42 19.59 0.15
C TYR A 341 -17.87 19.10 0.02
N GLU A 342 -18.73 19.34 1.03
CA GLU A 342 -20.17 19.02 0.94
C GLU A 342 -20.90 19.75 -0.20
N ILE A 343 -20.39 20.89 -0.67
CA ILE A 343 -20.96 21.56 -1.85
C ILE A 343 -20.72 20.73 -3.11
N GLN A 344 -19.57 20.06 -3.20
CA GLN A 344 -19.25 19.13 -4.28
C GLN A 344 -19.99 17.81 -4.09
N CYS A 345 -19.96 17.25 -2.88
CA CYS A 345 -20.51 15.95 -2.52
C CYS A 345 -21.44 16.08 -1.29
N PRO A 346 -22.76 16.34 -1.50
CA PRO A 346 -23.69 16.63 -0.40
C PRO A 346 -23.84 15.51 0.66
N GLU A 347 -23.47 14.28 0.33
CA GLU A 347 -23.54 13.13 1.23
C GLU A 347 -22.20 12.83 1.92
N ALA A 348 -21.20 13.70 1.76
CA ALA A 348 -19.86 13.50 2.31
C ALA A 348 -19.87 13.40 3.84
N THR A 349 -19.41 12.27 4.36
CA THR A 349 -19.10 12.07 5.77
C THR A 349 -17.71 12.64 6.10
N LEU A 350 -17.38 12.75 7.38
CA LEU A 350 -16.02 13.14 7.77
C LEU A 350 -14.98 12.12 7.30
N THR A 351 -15.29 10.82 7.40
CA THR A 351 -14.46 9.73 6.87
C THR A 351 -14.26 9.88 5.37
N GLY A 352 -15.33 10.10 4.60
CA GLY A 352 -15.22 10.32 3.15
C GLY A 352 -14.43 11.56 2.77
N PHE A 353 -14.47 12.61 3.60
CA PHE A 353 -13.61 13.78 3.43
C PHE A 353 -12.13 13.45 3.69
N PHE A 354 -11.81 12.72 4.77
CA PHE A 354 -10.42 12.29 5.02
C PHE A 354 -9.92 11.32 3.96
N ASP A 355 -10.75 10.38 3.51
CA ASP A 355 -10.39 9.43 2.45
C ASP A 355 -9.95 10.13 1.17
N ARG A 356 -10.55 11.28 0.83
CA ARG A 356 -10.22 12.06 -0.37
C ARG A 356 -9.22 13.19 -0.14
N HIS A 357 -9.23 13.81 1.03
CA HIS A 357 -8.57 15.10 1.28
C HIS A 357 -7.77 15.11 2.59
N ALA A 358 -7.30 13.96 3.08
CA ALA A 358 -6.37 13.89 4.22
C ALA A 358 -5.13 14.77 4.03
N LEU A 359 -4.60 14.87 2.80
CA LEU A 359 -3.48 15.76 2.51
C LEU A 359 -3.80 17.24 2.77
N VAL A 360 -5.03 17.69 2.47
CA VAL A 360 -5.49 19.06 2.78
C VAL A 360 -5.45 19.28 4.29
N VAL A 361 -5.81 18.26 5.09
CA VAL A 361 -5.73 18.33 6.56
C VAL A 361 -4.28 18.43 7.03
N ARG A 362 -3.36 17.65 6.46
CA ARG A 362 -1.91 17.75 6.78
C ARG A 362 -1.39 19.16 6.52
N HIS A 363 -1.65 19.70 5.33
CA HIS A 363 -1.27 21.09 4.98
C HIS A 363 -1.93 22.13 5.86
N THR A 364 -3.18 21.91 6.27
CA THR A 364 -3.87 22.84 7.17
C THR A 364 -3.23 22.89 8.55
N ILE A 365 -2.84 21.73 9.09
CA ILE A 365 -2.11 21.64 10.34
C ILE A 365 -0.76 22.36 10.18
N ASP A 366 -0.01 22.05 9.12
CA ASP A 366 1.29 22.66 8.86
C ASP A 366 1.18 24.19 8.75
N VAL A 367 0.36 24.70 7.82
CA VAL A 367 0.16 26.14 7.58
C VAL A 367 -0.26 26.90 8.85
N LEU A 368 -1.11 26.30 9.68
CA LEU A 368 -1.55 26.92 10.94
C LEU A 368 -0.45 26.94 12.00
N VAL A 369 0.47 25.99 11.97
CA VAL A 369 1.60 25.87 12.91
C VAL A 369 2.79 26.71 12.44
N THR A 370 3.19 26.60 11.18
CA THR A 370 4.43 27.17 10.61
C THR A 370 4.24 28.60 10.11
N LEU A 371 3.16 28.87 9.36
CA LEU A 371 2.94 30.17 8.72
C LEU A 371 2.10 31.14 9.57
N ALA A 372 1.53 30.66 10.68
CA ALA A 372 0.66 31.43 11.57
C ALA A 372 -0.45 32.22 10.85
N LYS A 373 -0.93 31.70 9.71
CA LYS A 373 -2.01 32.33 8.93
C LYS A 373 -3.25 32.50 9.80
N VAL A 374 -4.04 33.55 9.55
CA VAL A 374 -5.29 33.86 10.29
C VAL A 374 -6.52 33.19 9.66
N ASN A 375 -6.52 33.02 8.34
CA ASN A 375 -7.54 32.26 7.61
C ASN A 375 -6.84 31.33 6.63
N VAL A 376 -7.33 30.10 6.49
CA VAL A 376 -6.78 29.11 5.53
C VAL A 376 -7.81 28.81 4.45
N THR A 377 -9.10 28.98 4.74
CA THR A 377 -10.20 28.90 3.79
C THR A 377 -11.02 30.19 3.71
N SER A 378 -11.68 30.40 2.58
CA SER A 378 -12.48 31.58 2.33
C SER A 378 -13.91 31.37 2.84
N ALA A 379 -14.34 32.19 3.79
CA ALA A 379 -15.72 32.19 4.27
C ALA A 379 -16.75 32.40 3.14
N PHE A 380 -16.34 33.12 2.09
CA PHE A 380 -17.19 33.42 0.94
C PHE A 380 -17.65 32.16 0.18
N GLN A 381 -16.88 31.07 0.21
CA GLN A 381 -17.26 29.82 -0.47
C GLN A 381 -18.53 29.20 0.11
N LEU A 382 -18.73 29.29 1.43
CA LEU A 382 -19.88 28.73 2.14
C LEU A 382 -21.10 29.65 2.13
N GLU A 383 -20.88 30.97 2.08
CA GLU A 383 -21.96 31.97 2.09
C GLU A 383 -22.61 32.17 0.71
N LYS A 384 -21.97 31.70 -0.35
CA LYS A 384 -22.42 31.91 -1.73
C LYS A 384 -23.57 30.98 -2.09
N GLU A 385 -24.62 31.57 -2.69
CA GLU A 385 -25.65 30.80 -3.37
C GLU A 385 -25.18 30.41 -4.78
N PHE A 386 -25.21 29.12 -5.08
CA PHE A 386 -24.84 28.60 -6.40
C PHE A 386 -26.07 28.42 -7.30
N PRO A 387 -25.91 28.54 -8.63
CA PRO A 387 -26.97 28.21 -9.58
C PRO A 387 -27.52 26.79 -9.35
N VAL A 388 -28.83 26.66 -9.26
CA VAL A 388 -29.50 25.37 -9.07
C VAL A 388 -29.50 24.58 -10.38
N VAL A 389 -28.77 23.48 -10.40
CA VAL A 389 -28.69 22.55 -11.53
C VAL A 389 -29.80 21.51 -11.40
N ARG A 390 -30.55 21.27 -12.48
CA ARG A 390 -31.55 20.20 -12.59
C ARG A 390 -31.34 19.46 -13.89
N ASP A 391 -31.48 18.15 -13.87
CA ASP A 391 -31.26 17.29 -15.05
C ASP A 391 -32.43 17.41 -16.03
N ILE A 392 -32.35 18.42 -16.89
CA ILE A 392 -33.39 18.78 -17.85
C ILE A 392 -32.98 18.38 -19.27
N ARG A 393 -31.67 18.33 -19.56
CA ARG A 393 -31.12 18.15 -20.90
C ARG A 393 -30.01 17.11 -20.91
N THR A 394 -29.85 16.45 -22.04
CA THR A 394 -28.69 15.60 -22.30
C THR A 394 -27.53 16.48 -22.81
N PRO A 395 -26.36 16.48 -22.15
CA PRO A 395 -25.17 17.18 -22.65
C PRO A 395 -24.74 16.66 -24.02
N ASN A 396 -24.04 17.48 -24.80
CA ASN A 396 -23.54 17.04 -26.09
C ASN A 396 -22.42 15.99 -25.94
N GLU A 397 -22.66 14.79 -26.45
CA GLU A 397 -21.74 13.65 -26.33
C GLU A 397 -20.39 13.88 -27.02
N GLN A 398 -20.35 14.60 -28.15
CA GLN A 398 -19.10 14.88 -28.85
C GLN A 398 -18.17 15.77 -28.04
N VAL A 399 -18.71 16.70 -27.24
CA VAL A 399 -17.91 17.49 -26.30
C VAL A 399 -17.37 16.60 -25.20
N ALA A 400 -18.19 15.71 -24.62
CA ALA A 400 -17.76 14.79 -23.57
C ALA A 400 -16.63 13.85 -24.03
N LEU A 401 -16.75 13.26 -25.23
CA LEU A 401 -15.72 12.39 -25.81
C LEU A 401 -14.39 13.13 -26.06
N LEU A 402 -14.46 14.41 -26.44
CA LEU A 402 -13.25 15.22 -26.60
C LEU A 402 -12.62 15.59 -25.26
N LEU A 403 -13.42 15.77 -24.19
CA LEU A 403 -12.90 15.97 -22.84
C LEU A 403 -12.14 14.72 -22.36
N ASP A 404 -12.65 13.52 -22.63
CA ASP A 404 -11.94 12.26 -22.33
C ASP A 404 -10.56 12.19 -22.98
N LYS A 405 -10.47 12.63 -24.25
CA LYS A 405 -9.21 12.65 -24.99
C LYS A 405 -8.26 13.71 -24.43
N LEU A 406 -8.73 14.94 -24.25
CA LEU A 406 -7.91 16.05 -23.77
C LEU A 406 -7.42 15.82 -22.34
N ALA A 407 -8.26 15.28 -21.45
CA ALA A 407 -7.84 14.98 -20.08
C ALA A 407 -6.64 14.02 -20.05
N ARG A 408 -6.63 12.98 -20.89
CA ARG A 408 -5.47 12.07 -21.00
C ARG A 408 -4.23 12.75 -21.58
N GLU A 409 -4.40 13.58 -22.60
CA GLU A 409 -3.27 14.31 -23.23
C GLU A 409 -2.61 15.31 -22.27
N TYR A 410 -3.39 15.89 -21.35
CA TYR A 410 -2.93 16.85 -20.35
C TYR A 410 -2.67 16.23 -18.97
N GLY A 411 -2.71 14.90 -18.83
CA GLY A 411 -2.35 14.19 -17.59
C GLY A 411 -3.32 14.40 -16.42
N LEU A 412 -4.59 14.72 -16.68
CA LEU A 412 -5.59 14.86 -15.63
C LEU A 412 -5.89 13.50 -14.99
N SER A 413 -6.12 13.51 -13.67
CA SER A 413 -6.60 12.33 -12.96
C SER A 413 -8.02 11.93 -13.42
N CYS A 414 -8.37 10.67 -13.19
CA CYS A 414 -9.74 10.16 -13.41
C CYS A 414 -10.78 10.99 -12.63
N HIS A 415 -10.44 11.41 -11.40
CA HIS A 415 -11.29 12.30 -10.60
C HIS A 415 -11.44 13.69 -11.23
N ASP A 416 -10.36 14.30 -11.69
CA ASP A 416 -10.43 15.62 -12.34
C ASP A 416 -11.26 15.58 -13.62
N LEU A 417 -11.16 14.49 -14.40
CA LEU A 417 -12.00 14.27 -15.57
C LEU A 417 -13.50 14.21 -15.19
N MET A 418 -13.85 13.59 -14.06
CA MET A 418 -15.23 13.60 -13.54
C MET A 418 -15.70 15.02 -13.24
N LEU A 419 -14.86 15.85 -12.61
CA LEU A 419 -15.17 17.25 -12.29
C LEU A 419 -15.29 18.11 -13.57
N VAL A 420 -14.39 17.93 -14.53
CA VAL A 420 -14.42 18.58 -15.85
C VAL A 420 -15.71 18.25 -16.60
N LYS A 421 -16.12 16.98 -16.60
CA LYS A 421 -17.39 16.55 -17.18
C LYS A 421 -18.59 17.14 -16.45
N ARG A 422 -18.51 17.28 -15.12
CA ARG A 422 -19.55 17.94 -14.32
C ARG A 422 -19.72 19.40 -14.68
N ILE A 423 -18.64 20.15 -14.93
CA ILE A 423 -18.72 21.54 -15.44
C ILE A 423 -19.53 21.59 -16.74
N TRP A 424 -19.22 20.69 -17.68
CA TRP A 424 -19.93 20.63 -18.96
C TRP A 424 -21.41 20.24 -18.81
N HIS A 425 -21.67 19.27 -17.94
CA HIS A 425 -23.01 18.84 -17.60
C HIS A 425 -23.84 20.01 -17.04
N ASP A 426 -23.37 20.65 -15.98
CA ASP A 426 -24.08 21.70 -15.27
C ASP A 426 -24.33 22.92 -16.17
N PHE A 427 -23.35 23.27 -17.02
CA PHE A 427 -23.53 24.32 -18.02
C PHE A 427 -24.67 24.00 -18.99
N SER A 428 -24.74 22.76 -19.46
CA SER A 428 -25.79 22.28 -20.39
C SER A 428 -27.19 22.30 -19.76
N GLN A 429 -27.27 22.18 -18.42
CA GLN A 429 -28.55 22.28 -17.70
C GLN A 429 -29.03 23.72 -17.53
N LEU A 430 -28.13 24.70 -17.50
CA LEU A 430 -28.49 26.10 -17.26
C LEU A 430 -28.70 26.91 -18.54
N THR A 431 -28.11 26.51 -19.66
CA THR A 431 -28.23 27.27 -20.91
C THR A 431 -28.30 26.37 -22.14
N VAL A 432 -28.85 26.92 -23.23
CA VAL A 432 -28.85 26.27 -24.54
C VAL A 432 -27.83 26.98 -25.43
N VAL A 433 -26.90 26.21 -25.99
CA VAL A 433 -25.88 26.71 -26.91
C VAL A 433 -25.87 25.95 -28.23
N THR A 434 -25.72 26.67 -29.33
CA THR A 434 -25.51 26.05 -30.65
C THR A 434 -24.06 25.62 -30.77
N ILE A 435 -23.82 24.30 -30.76
CA ILE A 435 -22.47 23.73 -30.86
C ILE A 435 -22.15 23.50 -32.33
N ARG A 436 -21.32 24.39 -32.91
CA ARG A 436 -20.82 24.24 -34.29
C ARG A 436 -19.54 23.42 -34.36
N LYS A 437 -18.64 23.62 -33.39
CA LYS A 437 -17.37 22.90 -33.25
C LYS A 437 -17.25 22.42 -31.80
N PRO A 438 -17.43 21.13 -31.51
CA PRO A 438 -17.34 20.58 -30.15
C PRO A 438 -16.00 20.88 -29.46
N GLY A 439 -14.89 20.85 -30.21
CA GLY A 439 -13.55 21.14 -29.67
C GLY A 439 -13.40 22.51 -29.01
N VAL A 440 -14.16 23.53 -29.46
CA VAL A 440 -14.15 24.86 -28.81
C VAL A 440 -14.66 24.78 -27.38
N TRP A 441 -15.71 23.99 -27.14
CA TRP A 441 -16.31 23.84 -25.81
C TRP A 441 -15.46 22.93 -24.94
N ALA A 442 -14.95 21.82 -25.48
CA ALA A 442 -14.08 20.92 -24.73
C ALA A 442 -12.81 21.65 -24.23
N ALA A 443 -12.13 22.39 -25.10
CA ALA A 443 -10.98 23.21 -24.74
C ALA A 443 -11.34 24.30 -23.72
N ALA A 444 -12.49 24.98 -23.90
CA ALA A 444 -12.92 26.02 -22.98
C ALA A 444 -13.25 25.49 -21.58
N VAL A 445 -13.84 24.28 -21.47
CA VAL A 445 -14.13 23.64 -20.18
C VAL A 445 -12.83 23.24 -19.49
N LEU A 446 -11.91 22.56 -20.19
CA LEU A 446 -10.60 22.19 -19.64
C LEU A 446 -9.80 23.41 -19.15
N PHE A 447 -9.73 24.45 -19.98
CA PHE A 447 -9.05 25.70 -19.61
C PHE A 447 -9.73 26.41 -18.42
N SER A 448 -11.06 26.37 -18.35
CA SER A 448 -11.79 26.91 -17.20
C SER A 448 -11.47 26.16 -15.92
N PHE A 449 -11.36 24.83 -15.99
CA PHE A 449 -11.02 23.98 -14.86
C PHE A 449 -9.61 24.26 -14.32
N ALA A 450 -8.60 24.30 -15.19
CA ALA A 450 -7.21 24.61 -14.80
C ALA A 450 -7.10 25.98 -14.13
N GLN A 451 -7.60 27.04 -14.80
CA GLN A 451 -7.56 28.39 -14.28
C GLN A 451 -8.29 28.55 -12.92
N MET A 452 -9.40 27.83 -12.75
CA MET A 452 -10.19 27.88 -11.53
C MET A 452 -9.48 27.19 -10.36
N ASN A 453 -8.80 26.06 -10.62
CA ASN A 453 -7.99 25.35 -9.63
C ASN A 453 -6.60 25.98 -9.41
N GLY A 454 -6.28 27.06 -10.12
CA GLY A 454 -5.05 27.82 -9.91
C GLY A 454 -3.82 27.22 -10.58
N THR A 455 -4.01 26.31 -11.53
CA THR A 455 -2.94 25.75 -12.34
C THR A 455 -2.74 26.58 -13.60
N ASP A 456 -1.50 26.96 -13.87
CA ASP A 456 -1.10 27.75 -15.05
C ASP A 456 -0.46 26.88 -16.14
N ASP A 457 -0.50 25.55 -15.98
CA ASP A 457 0.15 24.58 -16.88
C ASP A 457 -0.52 24.44 -18.24
N ILE A 458 -1.74 24.97 -18.39
CA ILE A 458 -2.48 24.94 -19.65
C ILE A 458 -2.48 26.32 -20.31
N SER A 459 -1.57 26.51 -21.26
CA SER A 459 -1.54 27.68 -22.12
C SER A 459 -2.76 27.72 -23.07
N PRO A 460 -3.54 28.82 -23.10
CA PRO A 460 -4.70 28.91 -23.99
C PRO A 460 -4.29 29.00 -25.47
N GLU A 461 -3.08 29.48 -25.77
CA GLU A 461 -2.53 29.51 -27.12
C GLU A 461 -2.18 28.09 -27.60
N GLU A 462 -1.46 27.31 -26.79
CA GLU A 462 -1.07 25.92 -27.12
C GLU A 462 -2.28 25.00 -27.19
N LEU A 463 -3.23 25.13 -26.25
CA LEU A 463 -4.48 24.36 -26.26
C LEU A 463 -5.32 24.67 -27.50
N ALA A 464 -5.40 25.94 -27.91
CA ALA A 464 -6.13 26.30 -29.13
C ALA A 464 -5.46 25.74 -30.39
N GLU A 465 -4.12 25.75 -30.44
CA GLU A 465 -3.35 25.17 -31.54
C GLU A 465 -3.55 23.64 -31.63
N ASN A 466 -3.38 22.92 -30.52
CA ASN A 466 -3.57 21.47 -30.46
C ASN A 466 -4.98 21.06 -30.96
N VAL A 467 -6.01 21.76 -30.50
CA VAL A 467 -7.41 21.46 -30.88
C VAL A 467 -7.79 22.00 -32.27
N GLY A 468 -6.97 22.85 -32.89
CA GLY A 468 -7.24 23.44 -34.20
C GLY A 468 -8.36 24.49 -34.18
N ILE A 469 -8.42 25.31 -33.13
CA ILE A 469 -9.42 26.36 -32.92
C ILE A 469 -8.76 27.74 -32.74
N SER A 470 -9.53 28.83 -32.83
CA SER A 470 -9.00 30.16 -32.52
C SER A 470 -9.05 30.43 -31.02
N VAL A 471 -7.98 31.03 -30.49
CA VAL A 471 -7.88 31.49 -29.09
C VAL A 471 -9.06 32.40 -28.70
N THR A 472 -9.51 33.25 -29.62
CA THR A 472 -10.68 34.10 -29.42
C THR A 472 -11.96 33.29 -29.17
N SER A 473 -12.17 32.21 -29.92
CA SER A 473 -13.35 31.34 -29.73
C SER A 473 -13.29 30.62 -28.39
N LEU A 474 -12.10 30.13 -28.01
CA LEU A 474 -11.86 29.52 -26.70
C LEU A 474 -12.18 30.49 -25.56
N LYS A 475 -11.59 31.70 -25.58
CA LYS A 475 -11.79 32.73 -24.54
C LYS A 475 -13.26 33.16 -24.44
N ASN A 476 -13.96 33.30 -25.56
CA ASN A 476 -15.39 33.64 -25.57
C ASN A 476 -16.26 32.54 -24.94
N SER A 477 -16.03 31.27 -25.28
CA SER A 477 -16.76 30.14 -24.67
C SER A 477 -16.45 29.99 -23.19
N ARG A 478 -15.18 30.20 -22.78
CA ARG A 478 -14.77 30.24 -21.38
C ARG A 478 -15.48 31.35 -20.61
N ASN A 479 -15.54 32.57 -21.13
CA ASN A 479 -16.27 33.66 -20.47
C ASN A 479 -17.75 33.31 -20.29
N LYS A 480 -18.37 32.68 -21.30
CA LYS A 480 -19.76 32.21 -21.19
C LYS A 480 -19.94 31.12 -20.13
N LEU A 481 -18.98 30.20 -19.98
CA LEU A 481 -18.99 29.23 -18.88
C LEU A 481 -18.96 29.94 -17.52
N PHE A 482 -18.02 30.87 -17.34
CA PHE A 482 -17.88 31.66 -16.12
C PHE A 482 -19.15 32.45 -15.79
N ASP A 483 -19.76 33.10 -16.78
CA ASP A 483 -20.96 33.92 -16.57
C ASP A 483 -22.18 33.07 -16.19
N VAL A 484 -22.41 31.96 -16.91
CA VAL A 484 -23.60 31.10 -16.70
C VAL A 484 -23.51 30.31 -15.40
N LEU A 485 -22.35 29.70 -15.14
CA LEU A 485 -22.13 28.91 -13.93
C LEU A 485 -21.73 29.76 -12.73
N GLN A 486 -21.47 31.05 -12.93
CA GLN A 486 -20.93 31.97 -11.93
C GLN A 486 -19.62 31.45 -11.31
N LEU A 487 -18.73 30.89 -12.14
CA LEU A 487 -17.46 30.30 -11.70
C LEU A 487 -16.53 31.36 -11.14
N GLN A 488 -15.78 30.98 -10.12
CA GLN A 488 -14.74 31.81 -9.48
C GLN A 488 -13.55 30.93 -9.11
N LYS A 489 -12.39 31.55 -8.84
CA LYS A 489 -11.20 30.82 -8.40
C LYS A 489 -11.54 29.97 -7.17
N PHE A 490 -11.14 28.70 -7.20
CA PHE A 490 -11.44 27.67 -6.20
C PHE A 490 -12.95 27.48 -5.95
N ASP A 491 -13.78 27.46 -7.01
CA ASP A 491 -15.21 27.17 -6.87
C ASP A 491 -15.41 25.74 -6.31
N PRO A 492 -16.07 25.59 -5.15
CA PRO A 492 -16.10 24.32 -4.43
C PRO A 492 -16.81 23.20 -5.19
N ARG A 493 -17.71 23.51 -6.15
CA ARG A 493 -18.42 22.49 -6.94
C ARG A 493 -17.49 21.67 -7.84
N TYR A 494 -16.35 22.22 -8.21
CA TYR A 494 -15.42 21.62 -9.19
C TYR A 494 -13.95 21.74 -8.73
N LEU A 495 -13.74 21.85 -7.42
CA LEU A 495 -12.43 21.96 -6.81
C LEU A 495 -11.70 20.61 -6.91
N SER A 496 -10.52 20.61 -7.52
CA SER A 496 -9.63 19.43 -7.52
C SER A 496 -8.88 19.31 -6.20
N GLU A 497 -8.28 18.15 -5.95
CA GLU A 497 -7.39 17.95 -4.80
C GLU A 497 -6.26 18.98 -4.78
N GLU A 498 -5.59 19.17 -5.91
CA GLU A 498 -4.55 20.17 -6.11
C GLU A 498 -5.07 21.59 -5.85
N GLY A 499 -6.22 21.95 -6.44
CA GLY A 499 -6.83 23.25 -6.24
C GLY A 499 -7.20 23.50 -4.78
N PHE A 500 -7.61 22.46 -4.05
CA PHE A 500 -7.89 22.55 -2.63
C PHE A 500 -6.63 22.84 -1.84
N VAL A 501 -5.54 22.09 -2.06
CA VAL A 501 -4.25 22.34 -1.43
C VAL A 501 -3.77 23.76 -1.74
N LEU A 502 -3.72 24.17 -3.01
CA LEU A 502 -3.28 25.51 -3.43
C LEU A 502 -4.12 26.63 -2.79
N SER A 503 -5.43 26.41 -2.59
CA SER A 503 -6.30 27.41 -1.96
C SER A 503 -5.86 27.78 -0.53
N LEU A 504 -5.26 26.84 0.22
CA LEU A 504 -4.75 27.07 1.58
C LEU A 504 -3.59 28.09 1.61
N PHE A 505 -2.86 28.19 0.51
CA PHE A 505 -1.65 28.99 0.39
C PHE A 505 -1.90 30.37 -0.22
N VAL A 506 -2.94 30.51 -1.03
CA VAL A 506 -3.25 31.76 -1.76
C VAL A 506 -4.19 32.70 -0.99
N LEU A 507 -5.02 32.16 -0.09
CA LEU A 507 -5.95 32.91 0.77
C LEU A 507 -5.26 33.40 2.05
#